data_AF-A0A2N1XZ16-F1
#
_entry.id   AF-A0A2N1XZ16-F1
#
_cell.length_a   1.000
_cell.length_b   1.000
_cell.length_c   1.000
_cell.angle_alpha   90.00
_cell.angle_beta   90.00
_cell.angle_gamma   90.00
#
_symmetry.space_group_name_H-M   'P 1'
#
loop_
_entity.id
_entity.type
_entity.pdbx_description
1 polymer ?
#
loop_
_entity_poly.entity_id
_entity_poly.type
_entity_poly.pdbx_seq_one_letter_code
_entity_poly.pdbx_strand_id
1 'polypeptide(L)'
;SPQQAFERRVRFLGDYQNAAYGQRYRALVDKVAKVEAERVPGSTALGEAVARYAFKLMAYKDEYEVARLYTSGEFERRIKATFADGGSLRFHLAPPLLARKDGNGHLIKREYGSWMLSAFRVLKQFRFLRGTPLDIFGYSVERRTERRLIAEYFTRIDELLATLDADNIALAVEIASLPEHIRGFGHVKEAHLATVQTQTAELLSRWRSQEPAREAA
;
A
#
# COMPACT_ATOMS: atom_id res chain seq x y z
N SER A 1 -3.06 -21.09 -5.68
CA SER A 1 -1.59 -21.22 -5.54
C SER A 1 -0.95 -19.85 -5.31
N PRO A 2 0.31 -19.78 -4.80
CA PRO A 2 1.05 -18.52 -4.66
C PRO A 2 1.09 -17.69 -5.95
N GLN A 3 1.28 -18.34 -7.09
CA GLN A 3 1.30 -17.69 -8.41
C GLN A 3 -0.05 -17.06 -8.79
N GLN A 4 -1.18 -17.71 -8.49
CA GLN A 4 -2.50 -17.11 -8.71
C GLN A 4 -2.72 -15.88 -7.81
N ALA A 5 -2.23 -15.90 -6.57
CA ALA A 5 -2.31 -14.75 -5.68
C ALA A 5 -1.47 -13.57 -6.20
N PHE A 6 -0.28 -13.86 -6.74
CA PHE A 6 0.58 -12.88 -7.38
C PHE A 6 -0.07 -12.22 -8.61
N GLU A 7 -0.59 -13.01 -9.55
CA GLU A 7 -1.29 -12.48 -10.73
C GLU A 7 -2.51 -11.63 -10.37
N ARG A 8 -3.25 -12.02 -9.32
CA ARG A 8 -4.35 -11.20 -8.79
C ARG A 8 -3.88 -9.86 -8.24
N ARG A 9 -2.72 -9.81 -7.57
CA ARG A 9 -2.15 -8.55 -7.05
C ARG A 9 -1.67 -7.64 -8.18
N VAL A 10 -1.01 -8.18 -9.20
CA VAL A 10 -0.59 -7.43 -10.40
C VAL A 10 -1.81 -6.80 -11.07
N ARG A 11 -2.85 -7.60 -11.32
CA ARG A 11 -4.11 -7.11 -11.91
C ARG A 11 -4.79 -6.07 -11.02
N PHE A 12 -4.86 -6.33 -9.71
CA PHE A 12 -5.44 -5.38 -8.76
C PHE A 12 -4.73 -4.03 -8.82
N LEU A 13 -3.39 -4.00 -8.84
CA LEU A 13 -2.63 -2.76 -8.94
C LEU A 13 -2.80 -2.08 -10.31
N GLY A 14 -3.03 -2.88 -11.37
CA GLY A 14 -3.47 -2.43 -12.68
C GLY A 14 -4.80 -1.67 -12.65
N ASP A 15 -5.80 -2.27 -12.00
CA ASP A 15 -7.13 -1.68 -11.81
C ASP A 15 -7.12 -0.52 -10.80
N TYR A 16 -6.19 -0.56 -9.85
CA TYR A 16 -5.99 0.47 -8.84
C TYR A 16 -5.53 1.76 -9.51
N GLN A 17 -4.46 1.71 -10.32
CA GLN A 17 -3.88 2.88 -10.99
C GLN A 17 -3.90 2.71 -12.51
N ASN A 18 -2.99 1.88 -13.02
CA ASN A 18 -2.80 1.56 -14.43
C ASN A 18 -1.88 0.33 -14.58
N ALA A 19 -1.76 -0.19 -15.80
CA ALA A 19 -0.94 -1.37 -16.09
C ALA A 19 0.54 -1.19 -15.66
N ALA A 20 1.13 -0.01 -15.88
CA ALA A 20 2.51 0.28 -15.48
C ALA A 20 2.72 0.15 -13.97
N TYR A 21 1.74 0.54 -13.16
CA TYR A 21 1.80 0.39 -11.70
C TYR A 21 1.78 -1.06 -11.25
N GLY A 22 0.96 -1.91 -11.90
CA GLY A 22 0.99 -3.36 -11.69
C GLY A 22 2.32 -3.99 -12.13
N GLN A 23 2.90 -3.51 -13.24
CA GLN A 23 4.20 -3.98 -13.71
C GLN A 23 5.35 -3.57 -12.81
N ARG A 24 5.29 -2.39 -12.19
CA ARG A 24 6.27 -1.97 -11.18
C ARG A 24 6.32 -2.95 -9.99
N TYR A 25 5.17 -3.42 -9.53
CA TYR A 25 5.09 -4.44 -8.48
C TYR A 25 5.67 -5.78 -8.94
N ARG A 26 5.28 -6.24 -10.15
CA ARG A 26 5.83 -7.47 -10.74
C ARG A 26 7.35 -7.41 -10.81
N ALA A 27 7.90 -6.33 -11.37
CA ALA A 27 9.33 -6.16 -11.55
C ALA A 27 10.11 -6.27 -10.23
N LEU A 28 9.58 -5.70 -9.14
CA LEU A 28 10.20 -5.82 -7.82
C LEU A 28 10.22 -7.28 -7.33
N VAL A 29 9.06 -7.96 -7.39
CA VAL A 29 8.95 -9.34 -6.89
C VAL A 29 9.78 -10.30 -7.73
N ASP A 30 9.75 -10.17 -9.06
CA ASP A 30 10.54 -11.00 -9.98
C ASP A 30 12.05 -10.77 -9.77
N LYS A 31 12.47 -9.52 -9.53
CA LYS A 31 13.87 -9.18 -9.19
C LYS A 31 14.31 -9.89 -7.91
N VAL A 32 13.51 -9.81 -6.84
CA VAL A 32 13.81 -10.47 -5.56
C VAL A 32 13.88 -11.98 -5.73
N ALA A 33 12.87 -12.58 -6.37
CA ALA A 33 12.82 -14.02 -6.59
C ALA A 33 14.05 -14.53 -7.38
N LYS A 34 14.49 -13.77 -8.39
CA LYS A 34 15.71 -14.09 -9.14
C LYS A 34 16.95 -14.06 -8.25
N VAL A 35 17.19 -12.96 -7.53
CA VAL A 35 18.38 -12.81 -6.68
C VAL A 35 18.38 -13.82 -5.52
N GLU A 36 17.22 -14.08 -4.91
CA GLU A 36 17.08 -15.08 -3.86
C GLU A 36 17.39 -16.49 -4.38
N ALA A 37 16.88 -16.87 -5.56
CA ALA A 37 17.18 -18.17 -6.16
C ALA A 37 18.67 -18.35 -6.50
N GLU A 38 19.35 -17.27 -6.89
CA GLU A 38 20.78 -17.27 -7.21
C GLU A 38 21.67 -17.31 -5.96
N ARG A 39 21.31 -16.58 -4.90
CA ARG A 39 22.14 -16.39 -3.69
C ARG A 39 21.80 -17.34 -2.55
N VAL A 40 20.56 -17.81 -2.48
CA VAL A 40 20.03 -18.68 -1.42
C VAL A 40 19.16 -19.79 -2.02
N PRO A 41 19.76 -20.77 -2.74
CA PRO A 41 18.99 -21.81 -3.41
C PRO A 41 18.08 -22.59 -2.45
N GLY A 42 16.82 -22.74 -2.83
CA GLY A 42 15.80 -23.44 -2.03
C GLY A 42 14.96 -22.53 -1.11
N SER A 43 15.31 -21.23 -0.99
CA SER A 43 14.48 -20.25 -0.29
C SER A 43 13.52 -19.50 -1.23
N THR A 44 12.31 -19.23 -0.74
CA THR A 44 11.35 -18.27 -1.33
C THR A 44 10.86 -17.23 -0.32
N ALA A 45 11.42 -17.25 0.90
CA ALA A 45 10.92 -16.51 2.04
C ALA A 45 10.95 -14.99 1.81
N LEU A 46 12.02 -14.46 1.21
CA LEU A 46 12.14 -13.02 0.95
C LEU A 46 11.20 -12.60 -0.17
N GLY A 47 11.12 -13.36 -1.26
CA GLY A 47 10.19 -13.13 -2.36
C GLY A 47 8.73 -13.10 -1.89
N GLU A 48 8.34 -14.00 -1.00
CA GLU A 48 6.99 -14.05 -0.43
C GLU A 48 6.68 -12.84 0.47
N ALA A 49 7.62 -12.47 1.35
CA ALA A 49 7.51 -11.29 2.20
C ALA A 49 7.36 -10.02 1.35
N VAL A 50 8.23 -9.84 0.34
CA VAL A 50 8.18 -8.69 -0.57
C VAL A 50 6.88 -8.68 -1.36
N ALA A 51 6.44 -9.82 -1.89
CA ALA A 51 5.17 -9.91 -2.62
C ALA A 51 3.97 -9.50 -1.76
N ARG A 52 3.98 -9.81 -0.46
CA ARG A 52 2.92 -9.43 0.48
C ARG A 52 2.97 -7.94 0.83
N TYR A 53 4.15 -7.45 1.22
CA TYR A 53 4.27 -6.13 1.84
C TYR A 53 4.44 -4.99 0.84
N ALA A 54 5.07 -5.24 -0.32
CA ALA A 54 5.02 -4.29 -1.43
C ALA A 54 3.58 -4.06 -1.89
N PHE A 55 2.78 -5.13 -2.02
CA PHE A 55 1.37 -5.00 -2.39
C PHE A 55 0.58 -4.21 -1.33
N LYS A 56 0.80 -4.49 -0.03
CA LYS A 56 0.15 -3.75 1.06
C LYS A 56 0.43 -2.25 0.99
N LEU A 57 1.68 -1.86 0.74
CA LEU A 57 2.08 -0.45 0.64
C LEU A 57 1.54 0.21 -0.63
N MET A 58 1.59 -0.48 -1.77
CA MET A 58 1.14 0.06 -3.06
C MET A 58 -0.39 0.15 -3.17
N ALA A 59 -1.13 -0.72 -2.48
CA ALA A 59 -2.60 -0.73 -2.46
C ALA A 59 -3.18 0.12 -1.30
N TYR A 60 -2.58 1.28 -1.01
CA TYR A 60 -3.09 2.15 0.05
C TYR A 60 -4.47 2.71 -0.32
N LYS A 61 -5.36 2.76 0.67
CA LYS A 61 -6.75 3.16 0.45
C LYS A 61 -6.86 4.68 0.35
N ASP A 62 -6.95 5.18 -0.87
CA ASP A 62 -7.16 6.59 -1.17
C ASP A 62 -8.53 6.91 -1.71
N GLU A 63 -8.78 8.18 -1.97
CA GLU A 63 -10.09 8.69 -2.37
C GLU A 63 -10.56 8.05 -3.68
N TYR A 64 -9.66 7.85 -4.63
CA TYR A 64 -9.95 7.17 -5.90
C TYR A 64 -10.26 5.68 -5.68
N GLU A 65 -9.51 5.00 -4.82
CA GLU A 65 -9.76 3.59 -4.50
C GLU A 65 -11.07 3.41 -3.73
N VAL A 66 -11.35 4.31 -2.78
CA VAL A 66 -12.65 4.38 -2.10
C VAL A 66 -13.76 4.51 -3.14
N ALA A 67 -13.64 5.47 -4.06
CA ALA A 67 -14.63 5.67 -5.13
C ALA A 67 -14.82 4.42 -6.00
N ARG A 68 -13.73 3.74 -6.37
CA ARG A 68 -13.76 2.48 -7.14
C ARG A 68 -14.50 1.37 -6.38
N LEU A 69 -14.24 1.22 -5.09
CA LEU A 69 -14.90 0.20 -4.24
C LEU A 69 -16.40 0.48 -4.08
N TYR A 70 -16.78 1.74 -3.84
CA TYR A 70 -18.18 2.16 -3.70
C TYR A 70 -18.97 2.13 -5.02
N THR A 71 -18.28 2.06 -6.16
CA THR A 71 -18.91 1.97 -7.48
C THR A 71 -18.57 0.66 -8.18
N SER A 72 -18.15 -0.34 -7.40
CA SER A 72 -18.03 -1.71 -7.88
C SER A 72 -19.43 -2.27 -8.11
N GLY A 73 -19.59 -3.05 -9.18
CA GLY A 73 -20.88 -3.69 -9.48
C GLY A 73 -21.35 -4.61 -8.35
N GLU A 74 -20.45 -5.13 -7.52
CA GLU A 74 -20.80 -5.92 -6.33
C GLU A 74 -21.46 -5.07 -5.25
N PHE A 75 -20.95 -3.87 -4.96
CA PHE A 75 -21.56 -2.98 -3.98
C PHE A 75 -22.94 -2.51 -4.44
N GLU A 76 -23.08 -2.14 -5.72
CA GLU A 76 -24.38 -1.76 -6.30
C GLU A 76 -25.38 -2.93 -6.30
N ARG A 77 -24.95 -4.16 -6.64
CA ARG A 77 -25.79 -5.35 -6.56
C ARG A 77 -26.23 -5.65 -5.13
N ARG A 78 -25.32 -5.53 -4.16
CA ARG A 78 -25.65 -5.70 -2.74
C ARG A 78 -26.68 -4.67 -2.28
N ILE A 79 -26.51 -3.40 -2.64
CA ILE A 79 -27.51 -2.37 -2.31
C ILE A 79 -28.85 -2.72 -2.91
N LYS A 80 -28.92 -3.06 -4.21
CA LYS A 80 -30.18 -3.44 -4.87
C LYS A 80 -30.83 -4.68 -4.24
N ALA A 81 -30.03 -5.65 -3.78
CA ALA A 81 -30.55 -6.84 -3.12
C ALA A 81 -31.05 -6.56 -1.69
N THR A 82 -30.41 -5.65 -0.96
CA THR A 82 -30.79 -5.30 0.42
C THR A 82 -31.96 -4.31 0.46
N PHE A 83 -32.03 -3.38 -0.49
CA PHE A 83 -33.06 -2.36 -0.57
C PHE A 83 -33.92 -2.64 -1.80
N ALA A 84 -34.99 -3.43 -1.63
CA ALA A 84 -36.07 -3.51 -2.61
C ALA A 84 -36.65 -2.09 -2.86
N ASP A 85 -37.24 -1.89 -4.03
CA ASP A 85 -37.63 -0.58 -4.60
C ASP A 85 -38.09 0.46 -3.55
N GLY A 86 -37.31 1.54 -3.40
CA GLY A 86 -37.67 2.70 -2.56
C GLY A 86 -36.65 3.13 -1.50
N GLY A 87 -35.56 2.37 -1.28
CA GLY A 87 -34.53 2.75 -0.30
C GLY A 87 -33.65 3.94 -0.74
N SER A 88 -33.51 4.96 0.11
CA SER A 88 -32.54 6.05 -0.09
C SER A 88 -31.22 5.73 0.64
N LEU A 89 -30.10 5.84 -0.06
CA LEU A 89 -28.77 5.55 0.49
C LEU A 89 -28.18 6.83 1.08
N ARG A 90 -27.79 6.78 2.36
CA ARG A 90 -27.05 7.85 3.03
C ARG A 90 -25.63 7.38 3.32
N PHE A 91 -24.66 8.18 2.92
CA PHE A 91 -23.25 7.96 3.17
C PHE A 91 -22.76 8.85 4.30
N HIS A 92 -22.17 8.26 5.33
CA HIS A 92 -21.45 8.99 6.37
C HIS A 92 -19.98 9.12 5.98
N LEU A 93 -19.64 10.23 5.35
CA LEU A 93 -18.29 10.49 4.87
C LEU A 93 -17.69 11.69 5.58
N ALA A 94 -16.37 11.65 5.73
CA ALA A 94 -15.56 12.79 6.12
C ALA A 94 -14.59 13.08 4.97
N PRO A 95 -15.03 13.71 3.87
CA PRO A 95 -14.16 13.93 2.72
C PRO A 95 -13.02 14.88 3.14
N PRO A 96 -11.74 14.50 2.98
CA PRO A 96 -10.62 15.23 3.59
C PRO A 96 -10.50 16.70 3.14
N LEU A 97 -11.00 17.05 1.94
CA LEU A 97 -11.00 18.43 1.43
C LEU A 97 -12.24 19.25 1.83
N LEU A 98 -13.34 18.61 2.25
CA LEU A 98 -14.64 19.27 2.53
C LEU A 98 -15.09 19.14 3.99
N ALA A 99 -14.48 18.24 4.75
CA ALA A 99 -14.82 18.02 6.15
C ALA A 99 -14.14 19.08 7.02
N ARG A 100 -14.97 19.82 7.77
CA ARG A 100 -14.49 20.68 8.85
C ARG A 100 -13.77 19.82 9.89
N LYS A 101 -12.71 20.37 10.47
CA LYS A 101 -12.06 19.77 11.63
C LYS A 101 -12.75 20.26 12.89
N ASP A 102 -12.89 19.39 13.89
CA ASP A 102 -13.32 19.78 15.23
C ASP A 102 -12.20 20.53 15.98
N GLY A 103 -12.46 20.96 17.22
CA GLY A 103 -11.49 21.68 18.05
C GLY A 103 -10.21 20.88 18.36
N ASN A 104 -10.22 19.56 18.12
CA ASN A 104 -9.09 18.65 18.31
C ASN A 104 -8.43 18.23 16.98
N GLY A 105 -8.86 18.80 15.85
CA GLY A 105 -8.30 18.54 14.53
C GLY A 105 -8.89 17.33 13.79
N HIS A 106 -9.90 16.65 14.33
CA HIS A 106 -10.51 15.48 13.69
C HIS A 106 -11.57 15.87 12.64
N LEU A 107 -11.65 15.10 11.54
CA LEU A 107 -12.63 15.35 10.49
C LEU A 107 -14.06 15.06 10.96
N ILE A 108 -14.95 16.04 10.82
CA ILE A 108 -16.37 15.91 11.15
C ILE A 108 -17.07 15.11 10.03
N LYS A 109 -17.68 13.97 10.41
CA LYS A 109 -18.50 13.15 9.51
C LYS A 109 -19.77 13.91 9.14
N ARG A 110 -20.14 13.88 7.85
CA ARG A 110 -21.38 14.46 7.34
C ARG A 110 -22.16 13.41 6.56
N GLU A 111 -23.49 13.56 6.55
CA GLU A 111 -24.36 12.72 5.73
C GLU A 111 -24.40 13.27 4.30
N TYR A 112 -24.24 12.39 3.32
CA TYR A 112 -24.42 12.67 1.90
C TYR A 112 -25.47 11.72 1.34
N GLY A 113 -26.42 12.23 0.55
CA GLY A 113 -27.46 11.42 -0.07
C GLY A 113 -26.96 10.59 -1.26
N SER A 114 -27.89 9.90 -1.94
CA SER A 114 -27.61 8.98 -3.05
C SER A 114 -26.81 9.59 -4.21
N TRP A 115 -26.80 10.91 -4.38
CA TRP A 115 -26.00 11.61 -5.40
C TRP A 115 -24.49 11.31 -5.28
N MET A 116 -24.02 10.94 -4.09
CA MET A 116 -22.63 10.60 -3.83
C MET A 116 -22.14 9.39 -4.64
N LEU A 117 -23.03 8.45 -4.99
CA LEU A 117 -22.67 7.35 -5.91
C LEU A 117 -22.25 7.88 -7.27
N SER A 118 -22.98 8.86 -7.81
CA SER A 118 -22.63 9.51 -9.07
C SER A 118 -21.31 10.26 -8.95
N ALA A 119 -21.06 10.95 -7.84
CA ALA A 119 -19.78 11.61 -7.58
C ALA A 119 -18.62 10.60 -7.54
N PHE A 120 -18.77 9.46 -6.86
CA PHE A 120 -17.77 8.39 -6.88
C PHE A 120 -17.57 7.79 -8.27
N ARG A 121 -18.63 7.69 -9.10
CA ARG A 121 -18.49 7.17 -10.47
C ARG A 121 -17.64 8.09 -11.34
N VAL A 122 -17.75 9.40 -11.13
CA VAL A 122 -16.90 10.39 -11.79
C VAL A 122 -15.49 10.32 -11.22
N LEU A 123 -15.34 10.36 -9.88
CA LEU A 123 -14.05 10.38 -9.20
C LEU A 123 -13.17 9.17 -9.56
N LYS A 124 -13.74 7.96 -9.69
CA LYS A 124 -12.97 6.77 -10.06
C LYS A 124 -12.30 6.89 -11.43
N GLN A 125 -12.90 7.64 -12.37
CA GLN A 125 -12.33 7.84 -13.72
C GLN A 125 -11.08 8.70 -13.66
N PHE A 126 -10.97 9.57 -12.64
CA PHE A 126 -9.83 10.44 -12.42
C PHE A 126 -8.70 9.77 -11.62
N ARG A 127 -8.72 8.44 -11.42
CA ARG A 127 -7.63 7.72 -10.75
C ARG A 127 -6.26 7.94 -11.40
N PHE A 128 -6.23 8.24 -12.72
CA PHE A 128 -4.99 8.56 -13.42
C PHE A 128 -4.30 9.84 -12.93
N LEU A 129 -5.04 10.74 -12.26
CA LEU A 129 -4.48 11.93 -11.62
C LEU A 129 -3.63 11.58 -10.40
N ARG A 130 -3.82 10.42 -9.76
CA ARG A 130 -3.08 10.01 -8.56
C ARG A 130 -1.58 10.17 -8.75
N GLY A 131 -0.95 10.88 -7.83
CA GLY A 131 0.51 11.11 -7.85
C GLY A 131 0.99 12.14 -8.88
N THR A 132 0.08 12.76 -9.65
CA THR A 132 0.40 13.89 -10.53
C THR A 132 0.28 15.22 -9.79
N PRO A 133 0.81 16.34 -10.31
CA PRO A 133 0.57 17.68 -9.75
C PRO A 133 -0.92 18.09 -9.72
N LEU A 134 -1.78 17.44 -10.52
CA LEU A 134 -3.22 17.68 -10.53
C LEU A 134 -3.96 16.85 -9.46
N ASP A 135 -3.25 16.03 -8.69
CA ASP A 135 -3.80 15.24 -7.59
C ASP A 135 -4.09 16.10 -6.35
N ILE A 136 -5.26 16.74 -6.32
CA ILE A 136 -5.65 17.60 -5.18
C ILE A 136 -5.68 16.85 -3.85
N PHE A 137 -5.98 15.55 -3.85
CA PHE A 137 -5.97 14.72 -2.64
C PHE A 137 -4.53 14.35 -2.24
N GLY A 138 -3.64 14.24 -3.23
CA GLY A 138 -2.25 13.86 -3.08
C GLY A 138 -1.38 14.86 -2.30
N TYR A 139 -1.86 16.06 -2.00
CA TYR A 139 -1.11 17.07 -1.26
C TYR A 139 -1.11 16.87 0.26
N SER A 140 -2.02 16.04 0.80
CA SER A 140 -2.09 15.77 2.23
C SER A 140 -0.80 15.12 2.76
N VAL A 141 -0.50 15.33 4.05
CA VAL A 141 0.67 14.75 4.71
C VAL A 141 0.62 13.22 4.67
N GLU A 142 -0.58 12.65 4.84
CA GLU A 142 -0.84 11.22 4.77
C GLU A 142 -0.52 10.67 3.38
N ARG A 143 -1.02 11.31 2.30
CA ARG A 143 -0.76 10.85 0.93
C ARG A 143 0.72 10.95 0.53
N ARG A 144 1.39 12.04 0.93
CA ARG A 144 2.84 12.17 0.76
C ARG A 144 3.59 11.07 1.50
N THR A 145 3.14 10.73 2.71
CA THR A 145 3.73 9.67 3.52
C THR A 145 3.56 8.29 2.89
N GLU A 146 2.38 7.92 2.38
CA GLU A 146 2.20 6.63 1.68
C GLU A 146 3.16 6.50 0.49
N ARG A 147 3.26 7.55 -0.34
CA ARG A 147 4.14 7.54 -1.52
C ARG A 147 5.61 7.44 -1.14
N ARG A 148 6.02 8.16 -0.09
CA ARG A 148 7.37 8.07 0.48
C ARG A 148 7.66 6.63 0.95
N LEU A 149 6.74 6.01 1.68
CA LEU A 149 6.93 4.64 2.18
C LEU A 149 7.08 3.61 1.06
N ILE A 150 6.36 3.76 -0.04
CA ILE A 150 6.54 2.90 -1.22
C ILE A 150 7.95 3.09 -1.80
N ALA A 151 8.41 4.33 -1.97
CA ALA A 151 9.74 4.60 -2.52
C ALA A 151 10.85 4.06 -1.60
N GLU A 152 10.77 4.36 -0.30
CA GLU A 152 11.72 3.87 0.71
C GLU A 152 11.76 2.34 0.79
N TYR A 153 10.60 1.68 0.66
CA TYR A 153 10.56 0.23 0.63
C TYR A 153 11.31 -0.34 -0.57
N PHE A 154 11.11 0.21 -1.77
CA PHE A 154 11.81 -0.25 -2.98
C PHE A 154 13.32 -0.05 -2.85
N THR A 155 13.77 1.13 -2.41
CA THR A 155 15.20 1.41 -2.16
C THR A 155 15.78 0.45 -1.13
N ARG A 156 15.04 0.15 -0.07
CA ARG A 156 15.49 -0.78 0.96
C ARG A 156 15.62 -2.21 0.43
N ILE A 157 14.66 -2.68 -0.37
CA ILE A 157 14.79 -4.00 -0.99
C ILE A 157 16.01 -4.03 -1.91
N ASP A 158 16.27 -2.97 -2.69
CA ASP A 158 17.47 -2.89 -3.52
C ASP A 158 18.77 -2.97 -2.69
N GLU A 159 18.80 -2.31 -1.52
CA GLU A 159 19.92 -2.39 -0.56
C GLU A 159 20.12 -3.82 -0.04
N LEU A 160 19.04 -4.49 0.39
CA LEU A 160 19.11 -5.88 0.88
C LEU A 160 19.61 -6.84 -0.20
N LEU A 161 19.17 -6.66 -1.46
CA LEU A 161 19.56 -7.54 -2.56
C LEU A 161 21.03 -7.39 -2.96
N ALA A 162 21.69 -6.29 -2.62
CA ALA A 162 23.10 -6.07 -2.98
C ALA A 162 24.05 -7.05 -2.28
N THR A 163 23.76 -7.39 -1.03
CA THR A 163 24.60 -8.23 -0.16
C THR A 163 23.86 -9.44 0.40
N LEU A 164 22.75 -9.86 -0.23
CA LEU A 164 21.95 -11.02 0.18
C LEU A 164 22.75 -12.33 0.07
N ASP A 165 22.69 -13.14 1.12
CA ASP A 165 23.22 -14.51 1.18
C ASP A 165 22.43 -15.39 2.15
N ALA A 166 22.86 -16.65 2.29
CA ALA A 166 22.19 -17.64 3.12
C ALA A 166 22.25 -17.30 4.62
N ASP A 167 23.24 -16.54 5.07
CA ASP A 167 23.42 -16.21 6.49
C ASP A 167 22.54 -15.02 6.92
N ASN A 168 22.21 -14.12 5.99
CA ASN A 168 21.42 -12.92 6.29
C ASN A 168 19.96 -12.98 5.78
N ILE A 169 19.55 -14.03 5.06
CA ILE A 169 18.18 -14.17 4.52
C ILE A 169 17.08 -13.95 5.56
N ALA A 170 17.26 -14.46 6.79
CA ALA A 170 16.28 -14.30 7.87
C ALA A 170 16.11 -12.83 8.28
N LEU A 171 17.21 -12.07 8.36
CA LEU A 171 17.17 -10.64 8.66
C LEU A 171 16.58 -9.84 7.48
N ALA A 172 16.87 -10.22 6.24
CA ALA A 172 16.27 -9.60 5.07
C ALA A 172 14.73 -9.76 5.08
N VAL A 173 14.25 -10.95 5.42
CA VAL A 173 12.81 -11.25 5.57
C VAL A 173 12.18 -10.41 6.69
N GLU A 174 12.85 -10.29 7.83
CA GLU A 174 12.39 -9.46 8.96
C GLU A 174 12.23 -7.99 8.53
N ILE A 175 13.26 -7.42 7.89
CA ILE A 175 13.25 -6.04 7.38
C ILE A 175 12.15 -5.84 6.33
N ALA A 176 12.01 -6.77 5.39
CA ALA A 176 10.97 -6.73 4.35
C ALA A 176 9.55 -6.84 4.92
N SER A 177 9.40 -7.38 6.15
CA SER A 177 8.13 -7.63 6.82
C SER A 177 7.63 -6.50 7.72
N LEU A 178 8.47 -5.51 8.02
CA LEU A 178 8.13 -4.34 8.83
C LEU A 178 6.81 -3.62 8.47
N PRO A 179 6.40 -3.52 7.18
CA PRO A 179 5.09 -2.93 6.85
C PRO A 179 3.90 -3.64 7.47
N GLU A 180 4.05 -4.86 8.00
CA GLU A 180 3.02 -5.58 8.76
C GLU A 180 2.47 -4.75 9.93
N HIS A 181 3.35 -4.04 10.62
CA HIS A 181 3.04 -3.30 11.84
C HIS A 181 2.38 -1.94 11.58
N ILE A 182 2.40 -1.45 10.32
CA ILE A 182 1.66 -0.25 9.93
C ILE A 182 0.18 -0.62 9.75
N ARG A 183 -0.64 -0.30 10.76
CA ARG A 183 -2.08 -0.61 10.82
C ARG A 183 -2.89 0.61 11.28
N GLY A 184 -4.21 0.54 11.12
CA GLY A 184 -5.12 1.61 11.56
C GLY A 184 -5.23 2.79 10.59
N PHE A 185 -5.86 3.87 11.07
CA PHE A 185 -6.16 5.09 10.33
C PHE A 185 -5.84 6.33 11.19
N GLY A 186 -5.51 7.46 10.54
CA GLY A 186 -5.22 8.73 11.22
C GLY A 186 -4.08 8.59 12.24
N HIS A 187 -4.26 9.18 13.44
CA HIS A 187 -3.27 9.20 14.51
C HIS A 187 -2.77 7.81 14.93
N VAL A 188 -3.63 6.77 14.87
CA VAL A 188 -3.21 5.39 15.18
C VAL A 188 -2.16 4.91 14.17
N LYS A 189 -2.36 5.22 12.89
CA LYS A 189 -1.40 4.87 11.83
C LYS A 189 -0.09 5.65 11.99
N GLU A 190 -0.18 6.92 12.36
CA GLU A 190 1.00 7.77 12.61
C GLU A 190 1.85 7.25 13.77
N ALA A 191 1.23 6.84 14.88
CA ALA A 191 1.93 6.24 16.01
C ALA A 191 2.64 4.93 15.61
N HIS A 192 1.94 4.03 14.92
CA HIS A 192 2.56 2.81 14.39
C HIS A 192 3.69 3.10 13.41
N LEU A 193 3.55 4.14 12.58
CA LEU A 193 4.58 4.52 11.63
C LEU A 193 5.86 4.96 12.34
N ALA A 194 5.75 5.76 13.40
CA ALA A 194 6.90 6.18 14.20
C ALA A 194 7.63 4.98 14.81
N THR A 195 6.90 4.03 15.38
CA THR A 195 7.49 2.78 15.91
C THR A 195 8.20 1.97 14.83
N VAL A 196 7.57 1.80 13.66
CA VAL A 196 8.15 1.07 12.53
C VAL A 196 9.40 1.75 11.98
N GLN A 197 9.44 3.09 11.99
CA GLN A 197 10.64 3.84 11.58
C GLN A 197 11.82 3.57 12.50
N THR A 198 11.61 3.55 13.81
CA THR A 198 12.66 3.18 14.78
C THR A 198 13.16 1.76 14.54
N GLN A 199 12.26 0.78 14.45
CA GLN A 199 12.62 -0.62 14.17
C GLN A 199 13.35 -0.78 12.83
N THR A 200 12.93 -0.02 11.81
CA THR A 200 13.62 0.01 10.52
C THR A 200 15.07 0.44 10.67
N ALA A 201 15.32 1.52 11.40
CA ALA A 201 16.68 2.04 11.59
C ALA A 201 17.56 1.05 12.37
N GLU A 202 17.02 0.41 13.40
CA GLU A 202 17.71 -0.61 14.19
C GLU A 202 18.09 -1.83 13.33
N LEU A 203 17.14 -2.38 12.58
CA LEU A 203 17.39 -3.55 11.74
C LEU A 203 18.33 -3.25 10.57
N LEU A 204 18.26 -2.06 9.96
CA LEU A 204 19.19 -1.65 8.92
C LEU A 204 20.60 -1.39 9.47
N SER A 205 20.72 -0.85 10.69
CA SER A 205 22.02 -0.74 11.36
C SER A 205 22.65 -2.12 11.58
N ARG A 206 21.85 -3.09 12.04
CA ARG A 206 22.28 -4.50 12.15
C ARG A 206 22.68 -5.09 10.81
N TRP A 207 21.91 -4.85 9.75
CA TRP A 207 22.22 -5.31 8.38
C TRP A 207 23.59 -4.80 7.92
N ARG A 208 23.79 -3.49 7.97
CA ARG A 208 25.03 -2.82 7.52
C ARG A 208 26.25 -3.19 8.37
N SER A 209 26.05 -3.53 9.64
CA SER A 209 27.14 -3.96 10.52
C SER A 209 27.63 -5.38 10.21
N GLN A 210 26.86 -6.19 9.46
CA GLN A 210 27.31 -7.49 8.97
C GLN A 210 28.16 -7.39 7.70
N GLU A 211 28.10 -6.28 6.95
CA GLU A 211 28.91 -6.04 5.75
C GLU A 211 30.43 -5.96 6.02
N PRO A 212 30.94 -5.14 6.98
CA PRO A 212 32.38 -5.02 7.21
C PRO A 212 33.04 -6.30 7.75
N ALA A 213 32.28 -7.18 8.40
CA ALA A 213 32.78 -8.48 8.85
C ALA A 213 32.95 -9.48 7.69
N ARG A 214 32.32 -9.24 6.54
CA ARG A 214 32.32 -10.13 5.37
C ARG A 214 33.27 -9.69 4.27
N GLU A 215 33.59 -8.40 4.13
CA GLU A 215 34.65 -7.93 3.22
C GLU A 215 36.06 -8.31 3.70
N ALA A 216 36.22 -8.67 4.97
CA ALA A 216 37.50 -9.05 5.58
C ALA A 216 37.75 -10.58 5.64
N ALA A 217 36.81 -11.40 5.15
CA ALA A 217 36.87 -12.86 5.15
C ALA A 217 36.98 -13.42 3.72
#